data_AF-A0A0F7VY97-F1
#
_entry.id   AF-A0A0F7VY97-F1
#
_cell.length_a   1.000
_cell.length_b   1.000
_cell.length_c   1.000
_cell.angle_alpha   90.00
_cell.angle_beta   90.00
_cell.angle_gamma   90.00
#
_symmetry.space_group_name_H-M   'P 1'
#
loop_
_entity.id
_entity.type
_entity.pdbx_description
1 polymer ?
#
loop_
_entity_poly.entity_id
_entity_poly.type
_entity_poly.pdbx_seq_one_letter_code
_entity_poly.pdbx_strand_id
1 'polypeptide(L)'
;MSLAATTGGLAATAPGGLTGRGAALAAETHGFLSPTGVEIAFLLVGLVTFGAAIVTVTTRQLVHAALWLVVALGGLAVEYLLLTAEFIAWVQVLIYVGSVVVLLLFGLMLTRAPIGRSPDADSGNRWAALTVAVAAAAALVWVVVDAFRTTWIDLDGPAAGSTQATGASLFQNWVLPFEALSVLLLAALVGAIVLSRKAKAPATGAAADHAGGRGDAPRPAGTAGRALAGGPATGHAAPGRTGRAGTRADDEADARADDEADARADDARADDARADDARADDARADAQADSKAGNEAGNEAGNEADSKADTEGGDR
;
A
#
# COMPACT_ATOMS: atom_id res chain seq x y z
N MET A 1 40.82 2.87 -73.64
CA MET A 1 40.65 1.59 -74.36
C MET A 1 39.16 1.25 -74.28
N SER A 2 38.37 1.60 -75.30
CA SER A 2 38.01 0.77 -76.48
C SER A 2 37.07 -0.39 -76.07
N LEU A 3 35.73 -0.28 -76.18
CA LEU A 3 34.80 -0.41 -77.33
C LEU A 3 34.22 -1.84 -77.51
N ALA A 4 32.91 -1.90 -77.77
CA ALA A 4 32.09 -2.95 -78.41
C ALA A 4 31.64 -4.17 -77.56
N ALA A 5 30.47 -4.80 -77.76
CA ALA A 5 29.22 -4.51 -78.49
C ALA A 5 28.19 -5.62 -78.17
N THR A 6 26.91 -5.24 -78.15
CA THR A 6 25.71 -5.89 -78.73
C THR A 6 25.67 -7.41 -78.96
N THR A 7 24.72 -8.10 -78.32
CA THR A 7 23.69 -9.00 -78.90
C THR A 7 22.74 -9.38 -77.74
N GLY A 8 21.41 -9.34 -77.79
CA GLY A 8 20.47 -9.64 -78.88
C GLY A 8 19.82 -11.00 -78.59
N GLY A 9 18.68 -11.04 -77.88
CA GLY A 9 17.97 -12.28 -77.56
C GLY A 9 16.55 -12.07 -77.06
N LEU A 10 15.62 -11.83 -77.98
CA LEU A 10 14.17 -11.91 -77.79
C LEU A 10 13.72 -13.38 -77.86
N ALA A 11 13.02 -13.86 -76.83
CA ALA A 11 12.11 -15.01 -76.89
C ALA A 11 11.05 -14.81 -75.79
N ALA A 12 9.86 -14.32 -76.13
CA ALA A 12 8.70 -15.09 -76.59
C ALA A 12 7.73 -15.39 -75.43
N THR A 13 6.63 -14.67 -75.47
CA THR A 13 5.39 -14.76 -74.71
C THR A 13 4.81 -16.16 -74.65
N ALA A 14 4.40 -16.61 -73.45
CA ALA A 14 3.39 -17.64 -73.26
C ALA A 14 2.31 -17.13 -72.29
N PRO A 15 1.01 -17.08 -72.67
CA PRO A 15 -0.08 -16.68 -71.80
C PRO A 15 -0.71 -17.90 -71.15
N GLY A 16 -0.61 -18.03 -69.82
CA GLY A 16 -1.29 -19.12 -69.12
C GLY A 16 -1.02 -19.12 -67.62
N GLY A 17 -1.96 -18.59 -66.84
CA GLY A 17 -1.88 -18.67 -65.37
C GLY A 17 -2.67 -17.61 -64.61
N LEU A 18 -3.85 -17.20 -65.09
CA LEU A 18 -4.75 -16.31 -64.33
C LEU A 18 -5.51 -17.04 -63.21
N THR A 19 -5.20 -18.30 -62.92
CA THR A 19 -5.88 -19.10 -61.88
C THR A 19 -5.24 -19.03 -60.49
N GLY A 20 -4.13 -18.31 -60.30
CA GLY A 20 -3.44 -18.22 -59.00
C GLY A 20 -3.74 -16.98 -58.15
N ARG A 21 -4.33 -15.91 -58.71
CA ARG A 21 -4.55 -14.64 -57.98
C ARG A 21 -5.92 -14.51 -57.31
N GLY A 22 -6.85 -15.43 -57.59
CA GLY A 22 -8.18 -15.45 -56.95
C GLY A 22 -8.23 -16.14 -55.59
N ALA A 23 -7.28 -17.06 -55.30
CA ALA A 23 -7.26 -17.83 -54.06
C ALA A 23 -6.62 -17.08 -52.87
N ALA A 24 -5.82 -16.05 -53.13
CA ALA A 24 -5.16 -15.25 -52.08
C ALA A 24 -6.03 -14.09 -51.56
N LEU A 25 -7.24 -13.90 -52.10
CA LEU A 25 -8.21 -12.88 -51.65
C LEU A 25 -9.26 -13.44 -50.67
N ALA A 26 -9.21 -14.73 -50.36
CA ALA A 26 -9.81 -15.25 -49.14
C ALA A 26 -8.89 -14.90 -47.96
N ALA A 27 -8.71 -13.60 -47.70
CA ALA A 27 -8.45 -13.18 -46.35
C ALA A 27 -9.60 -13.74 -45.54
N GLU A 28 -9.32 -14.76 -44.71
CA GLU A 28 -10.28 -15.25 -43.73
C GLU A 28 -10.79 -14.01 -43.00
N THR A 29 -12.03 -13.67 -43.31
CA THR A 29 -12.74 -12.65 -42.58
C THR A 29 -12.99 -13.31 -41.24
N HIS A 30 -12.10 -13.05 -40.27
CA HIS A 30 -12.30 -13.39 -38.86
C HIS A 30 -13.59 -12.71 -38.43
N GLY A 31 -14.70 -13.35 -38.72
CA GLY A 31 -16.03 -12.86 -38.42
C GLY A 31 -16.20 -12.95 -36.93
N PHE A 32 -16.61 -11.86 -36.30
CA PHE A 32 -16.98 -11.76 -34.88
C PHE A 32 -18.01 -12.83 -34.44
N LEU A 33 -18.60 -13.57 -35.39
CA LEU A 33 -19.61 -14.60 -35.24
C LEU A 33 -19.05 -16.04 -35.16
N SER A 34 -17.75 -16.26 -35.43
CA SER A 34 -17.07 -17.55 -35.24
C SER A 34 -15.86 -17.38 -34.32
N PRO A 35 -16.07 -17.10 -33.02
CA PRO A 35 -14.97 -16.93 -32.09
C PRO A 35 -14.13 -18.21 -31.99
N THR A 36 -12.82 -18.05 -31.99
CA THR A 36 -11.90 -19.18 -31.81
C THR A 36 -12.02 -19.71 -30.37
N GLY A 37 -11.72 -20.99 -30.15
CA GLY A 37 -11.74 -21.56 -28.79
C GLY A 37 -10.81 -20.81 -27.81
N VAL A 38 -9.71 -20.27 -28.33
CA VAL A 38 -8.73 -19.46 -27.58
C VAL A 38 -9.34 -18.11 -27.16
N GLU A 39 -10.06 -17.42 -28.05
CA GLU A 39 -10.75 -16.16 -27.72
C GLU A 39 -11.82 -16.36 -26.64
N ILE A 40 -12.60 -17.45 -26.74
CA ILE A 40 -13.61 -17.79 -25.72
C ILE A 40 -12.93 -18.06 -24.38
N ALA A 41 -11.87 -18.88 -24.37
CA ALA A 41 -11.11 -19.16 -23.16
C ALA A 41 -10.50 -17.88 -22.57
N PHE A 42 -9.93 -17.00 -23.40
CA PHE A 42 -9.37 -15.72 -23.00
C PHE A 42 -10.41 -14.82 -22.35
N LEU A 43 -11.61 -14.69 -22.93
CA LEU A 43 -12.69 -13.89 -22.36
C LEU A 43 -13.23 -14.48 -21.05
N LEU A 44 -13.38 -15.80 -20.96
CA LEU A 44 -13.85 -16.46 -19.74
C LEU A 44 -12.84 -16.31 -18.60
N VAL A 45 -11.56 -16.56 -18.87
CA VAL A 45 -10.49 -16.37 -17.89
C VAL A 45 -10.42 -14.89 -17.49
N GLY A 46 -10.45 -13.97 -18.46
CA GLY A 46 -10.46 -12.53 -18.19
C GLY A 46 -11.62 -12.08 -17.32
N LEU A 47 -12.82 -12.63 -17.52
CA LEU A 47 -13.98 -12.32 -16.68
C LEU A 47 -13.80 -12.85 -15.25
N VAL A 48 -13.22 -14.04 -15.09
CA VAL A 48 -12.88 -14.61 -13.78
C VAL A 48 -11.79 -13.80 -13.10
N THR A 49 -10.72 -13.42 -13.81
CA THR A 49 -9.63 -12.56 -13.33
C THR A 49 -10.18 -11.22 -12.84
N PHE A 50 -11.02 -10.57 -13.65
CA PHE A 50 -11.64 -9.30 -13.32
C PHE A 50 -12.59 -9.41 -12.11
N GLY A 51 -13.40 -10.46 -12.06
CA GLY A 51 -14.25 -10.76 -10.90
C GLY A 51 -13.43 -10.97 -9.63
N ALA A 52 -12.35 -11.75 -9.70
CA ALA A 52 -11.44 -11.97 -8.57
C ALA A 52 -10.77 -10.67 -8.10
N ALA A 53 -10.39 -9.78 -9.01
CA ALA A 53 -9.84 -8.46 -8.68
C ALA A 53 -10.87 -7.58 -7.94
N ILE A 54 -12.13 -7.55 -8.39
CA ILE A 54 -13.21 -6.85 -7.69
C ILE A 54 -13.42 -7.43 -6.29
N VAL A 55 -13.50 -8.76 -6.17
CA VAL A 55 -13.70 -9.41 -4.87
C VAL A 55 -12.51 -9.13 -3.95
N THR A 56 -11.28 -9.11 -4.47
CA THR A 56 -10.08 -8.76 -3.70
C THR A 56 -10.19 -7.39 -3.03
N VAL A 57 -10.62 -6.36 -3.75
CA VAL A 57 -10.68 -4.98 -3.20
C VAL A 57 -11.96 -4.69 -2.41
N THR A 58 -13.03 -5.46 -2.62
CA THR A 58 -14.30 -5.29 -1.89
C THR A 58 -14.38 -6.13 -0.62
N THR A 59 -13.56 -7.19 -0.52
CA THR A 59 -13.52 -8.07 0.63
C THR A 59 -12.95 -7.36 1.84
N ARG A 60 -13.68 -7.39 2.96
CA ARG A 60 -13.27 -6.75 4.22
C ARG A 60 -12.30 -7.58 5.05
N GLN A 61 -12.17 -8.87 4.76
CA GLN A 61 -11.24 -9.77 5.44
C GLN A 61 -9.92 -9.86 4.66
N LEU A 62 -8.85 -9.31 5.22
CA LEU A 62 -7.53 -9.20 4.57
C LEU A 62 -6.99 -10.53 4.03
N VAL A 63 -7.16 -11.63 4.77
CA VAL A 63 -6.71 -12.96 4.33
C VAL A 63 -7.49 -13.43 3.10
N HIS A 64 -8.82 -13.27 3.10
CA HIS A 64 -9.66 -13.63 1.95
C HIS A 64 -9.34 -12.74 0.75
N ALA A 65 -9.15 -11.43 0.95
CA ALA A 65 -8.71 -10.52 -0.10
C ALA A 65 -7.40 -11.00 -0.73
N ALA A 66 -6.41 -11.38 0.08
CA ALA A 66 -5.15 -11.89 -0.41
C ALA A 66 -5.27 -13.24 -1.15
N LEU A 67 -6.20 -14.13 -0.77
CA LEU A 67 -6.49 -15.36 -1.53
C LEU A 67 -7.16 -15.07 -2.88
N TRP A 68 -8.09 -14.11 -2.94
CA TRP A 68 -8.67 -13.67 -4.21
C TRP A 68 -7.64 -13.01 -5.12
N LEU A 69 -6.63 -12.34 -4.54
CA LEU A 69 -5.50 -11.81 -5.30
C LEU A 69 -4.67 -12.93 -5.96
N VAL A 70 -4.50 -14.08 -5.30
CA VAL A 70 -3.87 -15.27 -5.93
C VAL A 70 -4.65 -15.72 -7.16
N VAL A 71 -5.98 -15.77 -7.06
CA VAL A 71 -6.85 -16.15 -8.18
C VAL A 71 -6.71 -15.16 -9.33
N ALA A 72 -6.69 -13.86 -9.06
CA ALA A 72 -6.50 -12.84 -10.08
C ALA A 72 -5.12 -12.94 -10.76
N LEU A 73 -4.04 -13.07 -9.98
CA LEU A 73 -2.68 -13.18 -10.52
C LEU A 73 -2.42 -14.49 -11.27
N GLY A 74 -3.06 -15.59 -10.83
CA GLY A 74 -3.07 -16.86 -11.54
C GLY A 74 -3.86 -16.80 -12.84
N GLY A 75 -5.00 -16.10 -12.85
CA GLY A 75 -5.77 -15.82 -14.06
C GLY A 75 -4.96 -15.04 -15.10
N LEU A 76 -4.22 -14.01 -14.68
CA LEU A 76 -3.28 -13.30 -15.56
C LEU A 76 -2.17 -14.20 -16.12
N ALA A 77 -1.67 -15.17 -15.33
CA ALA A 77 -0.68 -16.13 -15.84
C ALA A 77 -1.27 -17.01 -16.96
N VAL A 78 -2.54 -17.41 -16.83
CA VAL A 78 -3.26 -18.15 -17.88
C VAL A 78 -3.47 -17.27 -19.11
N GLU A 79 -3.85 -16.00 -18.95
CA GLU A 79 -3.97 -15.05 -20.06
C GLU A 79 -2.66 -14.85 -20.81
N TYR A 80 -1.52 -14.75 -20.10
CA TYR A 80 -0.20 -14.70 -20.73
C TYR A 80 0.11 -15.95 -21.54
N LEU A 81 -0.27 -17.14 -21.05
CA LEU A 81 -0.08 -18.37 -21.79
C LEU A 81 -0.95 -18.42 -23.07
N LEU A 82 -2.21 -17.96 -22.98
CA LEU A 82 -3.10 -17.84 -24.13
C LEU A 82 -2.57 -16.83 -25.17
N LEU A 83 -1.83 -15.81 -24.74
CA LEU A 83 -1.16 -14.84 -25.61
C LEU A 83 0.22 -15.29 -26.10
N THR A 84 0.56 -16.59 -25.95
CA THR A 84 1.86 -17.18 -26.34
C THR A 84 3.08 -16.60 -25.58
N ALA A 85 2.84 -15.97 -24.42
CA ALA A 85 3.87 -15.39 -23.56
C ALA A 85 4.33 -16.37 -22.47
N GLU A 86 4.89 -17.51 -22.87
CA GLU A 86 5.23 -18.63 -21.97
C GLU A 86 6.19 -18.25 -20.83
N PHE A 87 7.28 -17.55 -21.14
CA PHE A 87 8.29 -17.20 -20.14
C PHE A 87 7.71 -16.26 -19.08
N ILE A 88 6.93 -15.27 -19.52
CA ILE A 88 6.29 -14.30 -18.64
C ILE A 88 5.22 -14.97 -17.78
N ALA A 89 4.45 -15.92 -18.33
CA ALA A 89 3.48 -16.69 -17.56
C ALA A 89 4.14 -17.47 -16.40
N TRP A 90 5.29 -18.11 -16.64
CA TRP A 90 6.02 -18.81 -15.58
C TRP A 90 6.60 -17.86 -14.54
N VAL A 91 7.19 -16.75 -14.97
CA VAL A 91 7.68 -15.70 -14.07
C VAL A 91 6.54 -15.13 -13.21
N GLN A 92 5.35 -14.96 -13.78
CA GLN A 92 4.15 -14.50 -13.09
C GLN A 92 3.80 -15.42 -11.91
N VAL A 93 3.78 -16.73 -12.15
CA VAL A 93 3.48 -17.70 -11.10
C VAL A 93 4.60 -17.74 -10.06
N LEU A 94 5.87 -17.79 -10.48
CA LEU A 94 7.00 -17.94 -9.54
C LEU A 94 7.17 -16.72 -8.63
N ILE A 95 7.08 -15.51 -9.19
CA ILE A 95 7.35 -14.28 -8.44
C ILE A 95 6.08 -13.80 -7.74
N TYR A 96 4.99 -13.57 -8.47
CA TYR A 96 3.81 -12.94 -7.88
C TYR A 96 3.02 -13.91 -7.00
N VAL A 97 2.67 -15.08 -7.53
CA VAL A 97 1.93 -16.08 -6.76
C VAL A 97 2.84 -16.76 -5.73
N GLY A 98 4.05 -17.16 -6.11
CA GLY A 98 4.95 -17.95 -5.27
C GLY A 98 5.67 -17.15 -4.19
N SER A 99 6.11 -15.93 -4.47
CA SER A 99 6.95 -15.15 -3.54
C SER A 99 6.20 -13.96 -2.93
N VAL A 100 5.67 -13.06 -3.76
CA VAL A 100 5.09 -11.79 -3.29
C VAL A 100 3.83 -12.03 -2.46
N VAL A 101 2.87 -12.81 -2.97
CA VAL A 101 1.63 -13.05 -2.21
C VAL A 101 1.88 -13.89 -0.97
N VAL A 102 2.80 -14.86 -1.01
CA VAL A 102 3.18 -15.64 0.18
C VAL A 102 3.80 -14.74 1.25
N LEU A 103 4.73 -13.85 0.89
CA LEU A 103 5.31 -12.87 1.81
C LEU A 103 4.25 -11.91 2.37
N LEU A 104 3.31 -11.47 1.53
CA LEU A 104 2.19 -10.63 1.94
C LEU A 104 1.30 -11.37 2.96
N LEU A 105 0.94 -12.63 2.70
CA LEU A 105 0.15 -13.46 3.61
C LEU A 105 0.88 -13.68 4.95
N PHE A 106 2.18 -14.00 4.92
CA PHE A 106 2.99 -14.11 6.13
C PHE A 106 3.02 -12.80 6.93
N GLY A 107 3.23 -11.67 6.27
CA GLY A 107 3.23 -10.35 6.90
C GLY A 107 1.88 -10.00 7.52
N LEU A 108 0.77 -10.25 6.81
CA LEU A 108 -0.59 -10.05 7.32
C LEU A 108 -0.89 -10.95 8.53
N MET A 109 -0.44 -12.21 8.50
CA MET A 109 -0.65 -13.14 9.63
C MET A 109 0.16 -12.74 10.87
N LEU A 110 1.40 -12.26 10.70
CA LEU A 110 2.27 -11.83 11.80
C LEU A 110 1.81 -10.51 12.45
N THR A 111 1.20 -9.62 11.68
CA THR A 111 0.81 -8.27 12.15
C THR A 111 -0.50 -8.26 12.95
N ARG A 112 -1.17 -9.41 13.12
CA ARG A 112 -2.45 -9.53 13.82
C ARG A 112 -3.45 -8.45 13.38
N ALA A 113 -3.44 -8.14 12.08
CA ALA A 113 -4.31 -7.14 11.49
C ALA A 113 -5.77 -7.43 11.89
N PRO A 114 -6.57 -6.44 12.33
CA PRO A 114 -7.92 -6.67 12.80
C PRO A 114 -8.69 -7.54 11.79
N ILE A 115 -8.98 -8.79 12.18
CA ILE A 115 -9.69 -9.78 11.34
C ILE A 115 -11.20 -9.46 11.39
N GLY A 116 -11.55 -8.18 11.21
CA GLY A 116 -12.88 -7.62 11.42
C GLY A 116 -13.05 -6.27 10.71
N ARG A 117 -14.29 -5.76 10.67
CA ARG A 117 -14.61 -4.45 10.09
C ARG A 117 -13.87 -3.38 10.92
N SER A 118 -12.83 -2.76 10.37
CA SER A 118 -12.21 -1.58 10.98
C SER A 118 -13.03 -0.34 10.60
N PRO A 119 -13.70 0.33 11.56
CA PRO A 119 -14.44 1.56 11.28
C PRO A 119 -13.51 2.71 10.86
N ASP A 120 -12.25 2.68 11.29
CA ASP A 120 -11.26 3.74 11.07
C ASP A 120 -10.62 3.73 9.67
N ALA A 121 -10.85 2.66 8.89
CA ALA A 121 -10.34 2.54 7.51
C ALA A 121 -11.34 3.02 6.45
N ASP A 122 -12.60 3.28 6.81
CA ASP A 122 -13.64 3.68 5.86
C ASP A 122 -13.76 5.21 5.87
N SER A 123 -13.08 5.86 4.93
CA SER A 123 -13.33 7.28 4.68
C SER A 123 -14.76 7.43 4.19
N GLY A 124 -15.55 8.30 4.82
CA GLY A 124 -16.92 8.64 4.39
C GLY A 124 -17.02 9.14 2.94
N ASN A 125 -15.88 9.37 2.27
CA ASN A 125 -15.76 9.85 0.90
C ASN A 125 -15.89 8.76 -0.19
N ARG A 126 -16.58 7.64 0.11
CA ARG A 126 -16.72 6.48 -0.80
C ARG A 126 -17.29 6.86 -2.17
N TRP A 127 -18.18 7.86 -2.21
CA TRP A 127 -18.78 8.36 -3.45
C TRP A 127 -17.79 9.13 -4.32
N ALA A 128 -16.93 9.95 -3.72
CA ALA A 128 -15.86 10.62 -4.47
C ALA A 128 -14.83 9.60 -4.98
N ALA A 129 -14.41 8.65 -4.13
CA ALA A 129 -13.52 7.57 -4.53
C ALA A 129 -14.10 6.73 -5.68
N LEU A 130 -15.39 6.39 -5.61
CA LEU A 130 -16.08 5.68 -6.69
C LEU A 130 -16.14 6.52 -7.97
N THR A 131 -16.45 7.81 -7.87
CA THR A 131 -16.49 8.71 -9.03
C THR A 131 -15.14 8.78 -9.72
N VAL A 132 -14.06 8.93 -8.96
CA VAL A 132 -12.69 8.96 -9.49
C VAL A 132 -12.33 7.60 -10.11
N ALA A 133 -12.65 6.48 -9.44
CA ALA A 133 -12.37 5.14 -9.97
C ALA A 133 -13.11 4.88 -11.29
N VAL A 134 -14.40 5.23 -11.38
CA VAL A 134 -15.20 5.07 -12.60
C VAL A 134 -14.71 6.00 -13.70
N ALA A 135 -14.40 7.26 -13.38
CA ALA A 135 -13.86 8.20 -14.36
C ALA A 135 -12.50 7.73 -14.91
N ALA A 136 -11.61 7.26 -14.04
CA ALA A 136 -10.31 6.71 -14.43
C ALA A 136 -10.46 5.44 -15.27
N ALA A 137 -11.35 4.52 -14.88
CA ALA A 137 -11.62 3.30 -15.65
C ALA A 137 -12.23 3.62 -17.02
N ALA A 138 -13.20 4.54 -17.11
CA ALA A 138 -13.80 4.96 -18.37
C ALA A 138 -12.78 5.65 -19.28
N ALA A 139 -11.92 6.52 -18.72
CA ALA A 139 -10.84 7.15 -19.46
C ALA A 139 -9.83 6.12 -19.99
N LEU A 140 -9.44 5.15 -19.16
CA LEU A 140 -8.53 4.08 -19.57
C LEU A 140 -9.14 3.22 -20.67
N VAL A 141 -10.39 2.79 -20.53
CA VAL A 141 -11.11 2.02 -21.56
C VAL A 141 -11.21 2.83 -22.86
N TRP A 142 -11.54 4.12 -22.77
CA TRP A 142 -11.62 4.98 -23.95
C TRP A 142 -10.27 5.09 -24.67
N VAL A 143 -9.18 5.36 -23.95
CA VAL A 143 -7.84 5.46 -24.54
C VAL A 143 -7.38 4.13 -25.14
N VAL A 144 -7.63 3.00 -24.46
CA VAL A 144 -7.26 1.68 -24.96
C VAL A 144 -8.06 1.33 -26.23
N VAL A 145 -9.37 1.55 -26.21
CA VAL A 145 -10.22 1.30 -27.40
C VAL A 145 -9.79 2.21 -28.55
N ASP A 146 -9.55 3.50 -28.30
CA ASP A 146 -9.12 4.42 -29.35
C ASP A 146 -7.77 4.02 -29.96
N ALA A 147 -6.80 3.64 -29.12
CA ALA A 147 -5.46 3.25 -29.56
C ALA A 147 -5.42 1.88 -30.27
N PHE A 148 -6.22 0.91 -29.83
CA PHE A 148 -6.09 -0.50 -30.27
C PHE A 148 -7.28 -1.05 -31.05
N ARG A 149 -8.35 -0.28 -31.30
CA ARG A 149 -9.53 -0.71 -32.09
C ARG A 149 -9.24 -1.27 -33.49
N THR A 150 -8.07 -1.00 -34.05
CA THR A 150 -7.65 -1.50 -35.38
C THR A 150 -6.48 -2.48 -35.33
N THR A 151 -5.97 -2.77 -34.13
CA THR A 151 -4.80 -3.62 -33.93
C THR A 151 -5.24 -5.05 -33.71
N TRP A 152 -4.67 -5.98 -34.48
CA TRP A 152 -4.90 -7.41 -34.33
C TRP A 152 -3.61 -8.09 -33.89
N ILE A 153 -3.72 -9.00 -32.93
CA ILE A 153 -2.60 -9.81 -32.44
C ILE A 153 -2.57 -11.08 -33.28
N ASP A 154 -1.46 -11.31 -33.97
CA ASP A 154 -1.20 -12.54 -34.71
C ASP A 154 -0.61 -13.59 -33.75
N LEU A 155 -1.36 -14.68 -33.51
CA LEU A 155 -0.98 -15.78 -32.65
C LEU A 155 -0.29 -16.92 -33.41
N ASP A 156 -0.31 -16.90 -34.75
CA ASP A 156 0.29 -17.92 -35.61
C ASP A 156 1.76 -17.61 -35.95
N GLY A 157 2.23 -16.41 -35.58
CA GLY A 157 3.61 -15.98 -35.71
C GLY A 157 4.60 -16.67 -34.75
N PRO A 158 5.90 -16.38 -34.85
CA PRO A 158 6.90 -16.91 -33.93
C PRO A 158 6.56 -16.53 -32.48
N ALA A 159 6.65 -17.48 -31.55
CA ALA A 159 6.34 -17.29 -30.13
C ALA A 159 7.12 -16.10 -29.54
N ALA A 160 6.47 -14.95 -29.49
CA ALA A 160 7.09 -13.68 -29.13
C ALA A 160 7.56 -13.64 -27.66
N GLY A 161 6.98 -14.49 -26.80
CA GLY A 161 7.36 -14.60 -25.39
C GLY A 161 8.18 -15.84 -25.04
N SER A 162 8.89 -16.43 -26.00
CA SER A 162 9.82 -17.53 -25.71
C SER A 162 10.97 -17.07 -24.81
N THR A 163 11.54 -18.03 -24.06
CA THR A 163 12.70 -17.77 -23.18
C THR A 163 13.89 -17.23 -23.96
N GLN A 164 14.15 -17.78 -25.16
CA GLN A 164 15.27 -17.35 -26.01
C GLN A 164 15.08 -15.91 -26.50
N ALA A 165 13.89 -15.55 -27.00
CA ALA A 165 13.62 -14.20 -27.49
C ALA A 165 13.73 -13.16 -26.36
N THR A 166 13.18 -13.49 -25.19
CA THR A 166 13.23 -12.62 -24.01
C THR A 166 14.68 -12.44 -23.52
N GLY A 167 15.47 -13.52 -23.43
CA GLY A 167 16.88 -13.45 -23.04
C GLY A 167 17.73 -12.62 -24.00
N ALA A 168 17.54 -12.82 -25.32
CA ALA A 168 18.23 -12.02 -26.33
C ALA A 168 17.91 -10.53 -26.18
N SER A 169 16.64 -10.17 -26.03
CA SER A 169 16.23 -8.77 -25.87
C SER A 169 16.78 -8.16 -24.56
N LEU A 170 16.77 -8.92 -23.46
CA LEU A 170 17.24 -8.46 -22.15
C LEU A 170 18.73 -8.08 -22.18
N PHE A 171 19.57 -8.92 -22.80
CA PHE A 171 21.02 -8.73 -22.82
C PHE A 171 21.55 -7.97 -24.04
N GLN A 172 20.73 -7.69 -25.04
CA GLN A 172 21.13 -6.89 -26.21
C GLN A 172 20.57 -5.47 -26.15
N ASN A 173 19.28 -5.33 -25.83
CA ASN A 173 18.58 -4.04 -25.87
C ASN A 173 18.40 -3.41 -24.48
N TRP A 174 18.27 -4.23 -23.43
CA TRP A 174 17.88 -3.80 -22.09
C TRP A 174 18.97 -3.97 -21.01
N VAL A 175 20.24 -3.93 -21.41
CA VAL A 175 21.38 -4.13 -20.49
C VAL A 175 21.41 -3.08 -19.39
N LEU A 176 21.23 -1.79 -19.73
CA LEU A 176 21.28 -0.71 -18.73
C LEU A 176 20.15 -0.82 -17.69
N PRO A 177 18.87 -1.05 -18.08
CA PRO A 177 17.82 -1.29 -17.10
C PRO A 177 18.04 -2.57 -16.29
N PHE A 178 18.58 -3.64 -16.87
CA PHE A 178 18.92 -4.85 -16.14
C PHE A 178 19.96 -4.59 -15.03
N GLU A 179 21.01 -3.84 -15.33
CA GLU A 179 22.02 -3.46 -14.34
C GLU A 179 21.40 -2.59 -13.23
N ALA A 180 20.60 -1.59 -13.59
CA ALA A 180 19.90 -0.75 -12.63
C ALA A 180 18.96 -1.56 -11.70
N LEU A 181 18.23 -2.54 -12.24
CA LEU A 181 17.38 -3.44 -11.46
C LEU A 181 18.22 -4.31 -10.50
N SER A 182 19.41 -4.76 -10.91
CA SER A 182 20.28 -5.55 -10.02
C SER A 182 20.74 -4.75 -8.79
N VAL A 183 21.11 -3.47 -9.00
CA VAL A 183 21.48 -2.56 -7.92
C VAL A 183 20.28 -2.22 -7.06
N LEU A 184 19.10 -2.01 -7.67
CA LEU A 184 17.85 -1.77 -6.95
C LEU A 184 17.48 -2.96 -6.05
N LEU A 185 17.62 -4.20 -6.53
CA LEU A 185 17.35 -5.40 -5.74
C LEU A 185 18.36 -5.56 -4.60
N LEU A 186 19.64 -5.27 -4.84
CA LEU A 186 20.66 -5.24 -3.78
C LEU A 186 20.31 -4.20 -2.71
N ALA A 187 19.94 -2.97 -3.13
CA ALA A 187 19.55 -1.90 -2.23
C ALA A 187 18.29 -2.26 -1.42
N ALA A 188 17.29 -2.88 -2.07
CA ALA A 188 16.07 -3.36 -1.41
C ALA A 188 16.37 -4.43 -0.35
N LEU A 189 17.25 -5.39 -0.65
CA LEU A 189 17.68 -6.42 0.31
C LEU A 189 18.38 -5.79 1.53
N VAL A 190 19.35 -4.89 1.30
CA VAL A 190 20.04 -4.18 2.38
C VAL A 190 19.05 -3.36 3.20
N GLY A 191 18.14 -2.64 2.54
CA GLY A 191 17.09 -1.85 3.18
C GLY A 191 16.19 -2.70 4.08
N ALA A 192 15.72 -3.85 3.58
CA ALA A 192 14.91 -4.78 4.35
C ALA A 192 15.65 -5.32 5.59
N ILE A 193 16.93 -5.69 5.46
CA ILE A 193 17.75 -6.21 6.58
C ILE A 193 18.03 -5.14 7.65
N VAL A 194 18.28 -3.90 7.23
CA VAL A 194 18.51 -2.79 8.17
C VAL A 194 17.21 -2.45 8.90
N LEU A 195 16.07 -2.41 8.18
CA LEU A 195 14.76 -2.13 8.75
C LEU A 195 14.30 -3.24 9.72
N SER A 196 14.58 -4.51 9.42
CA SER A 196 14.17 -5.63 10.27
C SER A 196 15.01 -5.76 11.56
N ARG A 197 16.08 -4.97 11.72
CA ARG A 197 17.00 -5.08 12.85
C ARG A 197 16.47 -4.26 14.03
N LYS A 198 16.05 -4.92 15.11
CA LYS A 198 15.62 -4.26 16.35
C LYS A 198 16.80 -3.55 17.01
N ALA A 199 16.75 -2.22 17.12
CA ALA A 199 17.76 -1.46 17.84
C ALA A 199 17.67 -1.77 19.34
N LYS A 200 18.74 -2.34 19.91
CA LYS A 200 18.86 -2.51 21.36
C LYS A 200 19.39 -1.19 21.92
N ALA A 201 18.50 -0.39 22.50
CA ALA A 201 18.91 0.84 23.19
C ALA A 201 19.93 0.50 24.30
N PRO A 202 21.06 1.21 24.41
CA PRO A 202 21.96 1.07 25.55
C PRO A 202 21.20 1.48 26.81
N ALA A 203 21.19 0.62 27.81
CA ALA A 203 20.67 0.92 29.15
C ALA A 203 21.61 1.92 29.84
N THR A 204 21.61 3.17 29.39
CA THR A 204 22.30 4.28 30.05
C THR A 204 21.25 5.08 30.82
N GLY A 205 20.98 4.66 32.05
CA GLY A 205 20.02 5.36 32.93
C GLY A 205 19.94 4.80 34.35
N ALA A 206 20.33 3.55 34.59
CA ALA A 206 20.19 2.92 35.91
C ALA A 206 21.27 3.28 36.95
N ALA A 207 22.14 4.26 36.69
CA ALA A 207 23.27 4.59 37.58
C ALA A 207 23.27 6.02 38.16
N ALA A 208 22.28 6.87 37.83
CA ALA A 208 22.27 8.26 38.27
C ALA A 208 21.39 8.56 39.52
N ASP A 209 20.53 7.63 39.94
CA ASP A 209 19.49 7.90 40.96
C ASP A 209 19.86 7.52 42.41
N HIS A 210 21.14 7.26 42.70
CA HIS A 210 21.57 6.87 44.06
C HIS A 210 22.48 7.88 44.77
N ALA A 211 22.61 9.11 44.28
CA ALA A 211 23.53 10.12 44.84
C ALA A 211 22.86 11.39 45.44
N GLY A 212 21.53 11.45 45.59
CA GLY A 212 20.83 12.71 45.89
C GLY A 212 20.08 12.83 47.23
N GLY A 213 20.15 11.85 48.13
CA GLY A 213 19.28 11.81 49.33
C GLY A 213 20.01 11.96 50.66
N ARG A 214 20.47 13.18 51.01
CA ARG A 214 20.71 13.57 52.42
C ARG A 214 20.87 15.09 52.54
N GLY A 215 19.88 15.73 53.17
CA GLY A 215 19.92 17.15 53.49
C GLY A 215 18.63 17.59 54.18
N ASP A 216 18.68 17.61 55.51
CA ASP A 216 17.65 18.11 56.43
C ASP A 216 17.29 19.59 56.21
N ALA A 217 16.07 19.96 56.65
CA ALA A 217 15.41 21.27 56.59
C ALA A 217 16.08 22.34 57.54
N PRO A 218 15.65 23.63 57.61
CA PRO A 218 14.28 24.05 57.98
C PRO A 218 13.69 25.32 57.29
N ARG A 219 12.35 25.45 57.38
CA ARG A 219 11.49 26.57 56.94
C ARG A 219 11.59 27.80 57.86
N PRO A 220 11.34 29.04 57.37
CA PRO A 220 10.89 30.13 58.22
C PRO A 220 9.40 30.49 58.01
N ALA A 221 8.76 30.84 59.13
CA ALA A 221 7.39 31.32 59.24
C ALA A 221 7.28 32.80 58.85
N GLY A 222 6.16 33.19 58.22
CA GLY A 222 5.81 34.58 57.93
C GLY A 222 4.47 34.94 58.55
N THR A 223 4.50 35.84 59.53
CA THR A 223 3.34 36.49 60.17
C THR A 223 3.28 37.96 59.74
N ALA A 224 2.08 38.39 59.38
CA ALA A 224 1.46 39.73 59.40
C ALA A 224 2.33 41.00 59.53
N GLY A 225 2.01 42.01 58.70
CA GLY A 225 2.18 43.41 59.12
C GLY A 225 2.12 44.49 58.04
N ARG A 226 1.04 45.28 58.08
CA ARG A 226 1.04 46.76 58.13
C ARG A 226 0.82 47.56 56.83
N ALA A 227 -0.25 48.35 56.90
CA ALA A 227 -0.68 49.43 56.03
C ALA A 227 0.21 50.69 56.08
N LEU A 228 0.00 51.60 55.10
CA LEU A 228 0.00 53.08 55.13
C LEU A 228 0.45 53.60 53.74
N ALA A 229 -0.44 54.21 52.94
CA ALA A 229 -0.80 55.63 52.91
C ALA A 229 0.22 56.54 52.17
N GLY A 230 -0.26 57.28 51.15
CA GLY A 230 0.41 58.46 50.59
C GLY A 230 0.25 58.63 49.07
N GLY A 231 -0.66 59.51 48.61
CA GLY A 231 -0.56 60.14 47.28
C GLY A 231 0.36 61.38 47.34
N PRO A 232 0.24 62.39 46.43
CA PRO A 232 -0.32 62.41 45.07
C PRO A 232 0.61 63.16 44.07
N ALA A 233 0.07 63.48 42.88
CA ALA A 233 0.50 64.55 41.96
C ALA A 233 1.67 64.19 41.00
N THR A 234 1.79 64.60 39.73
CA THR A 234 1.24 65.71 38.93
C THR A 234 1.58 65.48 37.45
N GLY A 235 0.74 65.97 36.52
CA GLY A 235 1.11 66.43 35.17
C GLY A 235 1.41 65.33 34.14
N HIS A 236 1.20 65.48 32.84
CA HIS A 236 0.94 66.65 32.00
C HIS A 236 0.54 66.13 30.59
N ALA A 237 -0.40 66.84 29.94
CA ALA A 237 -0.56 67.04 28.50
C ALA A 237 -0.71 65.85 27.51
N ALA A 238 -1.89 65.79 26.90
CA ALA A 238 -2.11 65.39 25.49
C ALA A 238 -1.55 66.50 24.54
N PRO A 239 -1.62 66.42 23.18
CA PRO A 239 -2.22 65.41 22.29
C PRO A 239 -1.37 65.03 21.05
N GLY A 240 -1.84 64.09 20.24
CA GLY A 240 -1.25 63.85 18.91
C GLY A 240 -1.87 62.67 18.18
N ARG A 241 -3.11 62.85 17.68
CA ARG A 241 -3.71 61.92 16.71
C ARG A 241 -3.07 62.17 15.34
N THR A 242 -2.36 61.19 14.81
CA THR A 242 -2.08 61.07 13.38
C THR A 242 -2.60 59.72 12.93
N GLY A 243 -3.54 59.77 11.98
CA GLY A 243 -4.10 58.58 11.35
C GLY A 243 -3.01 57.84 10.58
N ARG A 244 -2.98 56.52 10.73
CA ARG A 244 -2.28 55.63 9.82
C ARG A 244 -3.33 54.72 9.20
N ALA A 245 -3.50 54.85 7.89
CA ALA A 245 -4.23 53.90 7.08
C ALA A 245 -3.50 52.56 7.16
N GLY A 246 -4.04 51.61 7.93
CA GLY A 246 -3.70 50.20 7.81
C GLY A 246 -4.20 49.72 6.45
N THR A 247 -3.34 49.05 5.69
CA THR A 247 -3.75 48.48 4.42
C THR A 247 -4.43 47.13 4.69
N ARG A 248 -5.43 46.77 3.88
CA ARG A 248 -6.22 45.52 3.99
C ARG A 248 -5.38 44.22 4.07
N ALA A 249 -4.10 44.30 3.73
CA ALA A 249 -3.14 43.21 3.83
C ALA A 249 -2.57 43.00 5.25
N ASP A 250 -2.54 44.05 6.08
CA ASP A 250 -2.08 43.96 7.47
C ASP A 250 -3.14 43.26 8.34
N ASP A 251 -4.43 43.57 8.10
CA ASP A 251 -5.55 42.91 8.78
C ASP A 251 -5.70 41.42 8.38
N GLU A 252 -5.35 41.04 7.14
CA GLU A 252 -5.35 39.63 6.69
C GLU A 252 -4.15 38.84 7.23
N ALA A 253 -3.03 39.50 7.55
CA ALA A 253 -1.86 38.84 8.12
C ALA A 253 -2.05 38.52 9.61
N ASP A 254 -2.63 39.45 10.37
CA ASP A 254 -2.94 39.23 11.80
C ASP A 254 -4.04 38.16 11.95
N ALA A 255 -5.08 38.16 11.10
CA ALA A 255 -6.12 37.13 11.13
C ALA A 255 -5.61 35.71 10.83
N ARG A 256 -4.63 35.58 9.91
CA ARG A 256 -4.00 34.27 9.62
C ARG A 256 -3.07 33.80 10.74
N ALA A 257 -2.45 34.72 11.47
CA ALA A 257 -1.60 34.38 12.60
C ALA A 257 -2.42 33.89 13.80
N ASP A 258 -3.59 34.47 14.04
CA ASP A 258 -4.53 34.05 15.08
C ASP A 258 -5.14 32.66 14.74
N ASP A 259 -5.55 32.43 13.49
CA ASP A 259 -6.04 31.11 13.03
C ASP A 259 -4.97 30.00 13.16
N GLU A 260 -3.70 30.31 12.91
CA GLU A 260 -2.59 29.35 13.04
C GLU A 260 -2.21 29.09 14.50
N ALA A 261 -2.42 30.05 15.40
CA ALA A 261 -2.24 29.87 16.84
C ALA A 261 -3.34 29.00 17.46
N ASP A 262 -4.59 29.19 17.05
CA ASP A 262 -5.73 28.39 17.51
C ASP A 262 -5.63 26.94 17.01
N ALA A 263 -5.21 26.72 15.75
CA ALA A 263 -4.97 25.38 15.22
C ALA A 263 -3.88 24.62 16.00
N ARG A 264 -2.78 25.29 16.38
CA ARG A 264 -1.72 24.68 17.20
C ARG A 264 -2.17 24.38 18.63
N ALA A 265 -3.08 25.20 19.19
CA ALA A 265 -3.64 24.96 20.51
C ALA A 265 -4.59 23.76 20.53
N ASP A 266 -5.36 23.56 19.45
CA ASP A 266 -6.25 22.40 19.31
C ASP A 266 -5.48 21.09 19.06
N ASP A 267 -4.39 21.14 18.31
CA ASP A 267 -3.49 19.98 18.13
C ASP A 267 -2.85 19.56 19.47
N ALA A 268 -2.39 20.51 20.27
CA ALA A 268 -1.81 20.22 21.59
C ALA A 268 -2.85 19.60 22.54
N ARG A 269 -4.10 20.08 22.54
CA ARG A 269 -5.20 19.49 23.32
C ARG A 269 -5.55 18.08 22.86
N ALA A 270 -5.48 17.81 21.55
CA ALA A 270 -5.72 16.49 20.99
C ALA A 270 -4.63 15.48 21.40
N ASP A 271 -3.37 15.91 21.47
CA ASP A 271 -2.26 15.07 21.91
C ASP A 271 -2.31 14.77 23.42
N ASP A 272 -2.71 15.73 24.25
CA ASP A 272 -2.94 15.51 25.68
C ASP A 272 -4.10 14.51 25.92
N ALA A 273 -5.20 14.63 25.17
CA ALA A 273 -6.32 13.68 25.25
C ALA A 273 -5.92 12.26 24.84
N ARG A 274 -5.10 12.10 23.78
CA ARG A 274 -4.56 10.79 23.36
C ARG A 274 -3.64 10.18 24.42
N ALA A 275 -2.86 11.00 25.12
CA ALA A 275 -1.98 10.54 26.19
C ALA A 275 -2.77 10.06 27.42
N ASP A 276 -3.88 10.71 27.76
CA ASP A 276 -4.75 10.31 28.86
C ASP A 276 -5.54 9.03 28.53
N ASP A 277 -6.01 8.86 27.29
CA ASP A 277 -6.66 7.63 26.84
C ASP A 277 -5.69 6.43 26.88
N ALA A 278 -4.43 6.62 26.44
CA ALA A 278 -3.40 5.58 26.51
C ALA A 278 -3.11 5.15 27.97
N ARG A 279 -3.05 6.11 28.91
CA ARG A 279 -2.89 5.81 30.34
C ARG A 279 -4.10 5.07 30.92
N ALA A 280 -5.30 5.38 30.46
CA ALA A 280 -6.52 4.71 30.91
C ALA A 280 -6.60 3.25 30.41
N ASP A 281 -6.12 2.98 29.20
CA ASP A 281 -6.09 1.63 28.63
C ASP A 281 -5.02 0.75 29.29
N ASP A 282 -3.84 1.31 29.62
CA ASP A 282 -2.82 0.61 30.41
C ASP A 282 -3.37 0.24 31.80
N ALA A 283 -4.05 1.16 32.48
CA ALA A 283 -4.68 0.88 33.78
C ALA A 283 -5.78 -0.19 33.71
N ARG A 284 -6.52 -0.29 32.59
CA ARG A 284 -7.51 -1.35 32.37
C ARG A 284 -6.85 -2.70 32.10
N ALA A 285 -5.74 -2.73 31.37
CA ALA A 285 -5.00 -3.94 31.10
C ALA A 285 -4.44 -4.56 32.40
N ASP A 286 -3.88 -3.73 33.28
CA ASP A 286 -3.38 -4.15 34.59
C ASP A 286 -4.51 -4.71 35.47
N ALA A 287 -5.65 -4.01 35.55
CA ALA A 287 -6.80 -4.48 36.32
C ALA A 287 -7.36 -5.81 35.79
N GLN A 288 -7.31 -6.03 34.48
CA GLN A 288 -7.80 -7.27 33.85
C GLN A 288 -6.83 -8.44 34.09
N ALA A 289 -5.52 -8.19 34.09
CA ALA A 289 -4.49 -9.15 34.45
C ALA A 289 -4.61 -9.61 35.91
N ASP A 290 -4.84 -8.67 36.84
CA ASP A 290 -5.05 -8.98 38.25
C ASP A 290 -6.32 -9.81 38.47
N SER A 291 -7.41 -9.51 37.76
CA SER A 291 -8.64 -10.31 37.85
C SER A 291 -8.46 -11.73 37.33
N LYS A 292 -7.64 -11.91 36.28
CA LYS A 292 -7.38 -13.22 35.68
C LYS A 292 -6.51 -14.07 36.60
N ALA A 293 -5.48 -13.48 37.20
CA ALA A 293 -4.64 -14.15 38.20
C ALA A 293 -5.45 -14.58 39.43
N GLY A 294 -6.38 -13.72 39.90
CA GLY A 294 -7.29 -14.06 41.00
C GLY A 294 -8.23 -15.23 40.67
N ASN A 295 -8.74 -15.29 39.44
CA ASN A 295 -9.64 -16.36 39.01
C ASN A 295 -8.91 -17.70 38.81
N GLU A 296 -7.70 -17.68 38.28
CA GLU A 296 -6.85 -18.89 38.12
C GLU A 296 -6.46 -19.47 39.49
N ALA A 297 -6.05 -18.63 40.44
CA ALA A 297 -5.74 -19.07 41.81
C ALA A 297 -6.98 -19.64 42.54
N GLY A 298 -8.16 -19.06 42.32
CA GLY A 298 -9.41 -19.58 42.90
C GLY A 298 -9.82 -20.93 42.33
N ASN A 299 -9.57 -21.17 41.05
CA ASN A 299 -9.92 -22.41 40.38
C ASN A 299 -8.97 -23.57 40.75
N GLU A 300 -7.68 -23.27 40.94
CA GLU A 300 -6.69 -24.25 41.44
C GLU A 300 -6.98 -24.67 42.88
N ALA A 301 -7.31 -23.72 43.76
CA ALA A 301 -7.69 -24.02 45.14
C ALA A 301 -9.00 -24.84 45.24
N GLY A 302 -9.97 -24.57 44.35
CA GLY A 302 -11.21 -25.35 44.24
C GLY A 302 -10.96 -26.79 43.79
N ASN A 303 -10.08 -26.98 42.80
CA ASN A 303 -9.76 -28.30 42.26
C ASN A 303 -8.92 -29.16 43.22
N GLU A 304 -8.05 -28.55 44.03
CA GLU A 304 -7.32 -29.25 45.11
C GLU A 304 -8.24 -29.67 46.27
N ALA A 305 -9.25 -28.86 46.60
CA ALA A 305 -10.23 -29.20 47.63
C ALA A 305 -11.12 -30.38 47.22
N ASP A 306 -11.56 -30.42 45.95
CA ASP A 306 -12.40 -31.50 45.40
C ASP A 306 -11.60 -32.82 45.29
N SER A 307 -10.35 -32.75 44.83
CA SER A 307 -9.43 -33.91 44.76
C SER A 307 -9.13 -34.54 46.14
N LYS A 308 -9.05 -33.72 47.20
CA LYS A 308 -8.91 -34.22 48.58
C LYS A 308 -10.19 -34.86 49.11
N ALA A 309 -11.37 -34.33 48.76
CA ALA A 309 -12.64 -34.89 49.19
C ALA A 309 -12.91 -36.28 48.56
N ASP A 310 -12.53 -36.47 47.29
CA ASP A 310 -12.66 -37.77 46.60
C ASP A 310 -11.70 -38.84 47.13
N THR A 311 -10.54 -38.44 47.65
CA THR A 311 -9.55 -39.37 48.22
C THR A 311 -9.96 -39.88 49.61
N GLU A 312 -10.71 -39.11 50.39
CA GLU A 312 -11.19 -39.50 51.73
C GLU A 312 -12.57 -40.19 51.74
N GLY A 313 -13.33 -40.11 50.64
CA GLY A 313 -14.67 -40.72 50.53
C GLY A 313 -14.70 -42.19 50.07
N GLY A 314 -13.58 -42.73 49.58
CA GLY A 314 -13.49 -44.07 48.98
C GLY A 314 -13.21 -45.22 49.95
N ASP A 315 -13.01 -44.93 51.24
CA ASP A 315 -12.59 -45.92 52.25
C ASP A 315 -13.60 -45.97 53.41
N ARG A 316 -14.84 -46.37 53.12
CA ARG A 316 -15.86 -46.79 54.10
C ARG A 316 -16.76 -47.89 53.56
#